data_AF-A0A7Y2ZUK9-F1
#
_entry.id   AF-A0A7Y2ZUK9-F1
#
_cell.length_a   1.000
_cell.length_b   1.000
_cell.length_c   1.000
_cell.angle_alpha   90.00
_cell.angle_beta   90.00
_cell.angle_gamma   90.00
#
_symmetry.space_group_name_H-M   'P 1'
#
loop_
_entity.id
_entity.type
_entity.pdbx_description
1 polymer ?
#
loop_
_entity_poly.entity_id
_entity_poly.type
_entity_poly.pdbx_seq_one_letter_code
_entity_poly.pdbx_strand_id
1 'polypeptide(L)'
;MSKIETRLTKLGIQLPEVPEPVANYIPAKRTGNLIYVAGQIPVENGIIKKGKLGKDLSLEESKYATKLCAIGCLAAIKTIC
;
A
#
# COMPACT_ATOMS: atom_id res chain seq x y z
N MET A 1 -19.91 5.46 3.01
CA MET A 1 -18.93 4.70 2.19
C MET A 1 -18.74 5.41 0.87
N SER A 2 -17.51 5.77 0.52
CA SER A 2 -17.22 6.39 -0.77
C SER A 2 -17.33 5.39 -1.93
N LYS A 3 -17.44 5.87 -3.17
CA LYS A 3 -17.40 5.03 -4.39
C LYS A 3 -16.15 4.13 -4.43
N ILE A 4 -15.02 4.65 -3.93
CA ILE A 4 -13.75 3.92 -3.89
C ILE A 4 -13.81 2.81 -2.83
N GLU A 5 -14.29 3.12 -1.63
CA GLU A 5 -14.45 2.12 -0.57
C GLU A 5 -15.38 0.98 -0.98
N THR A 6 -16.51 1.29 -1.63
CA THR A 6 -17.41 0.26 -2.17
C THR A 6 -16.70 -0.63 -3.20
N ARG A 7 -15.85 -0.06 -4.05
CA ARG A 7 -15.07 -0.86 -5.03
C ARG A 7 -14.05 -1.75 -4.34
N LEU A 8 -13.36 -1.25 -3.31
CA LEU A 8 -12.41 -2.04 -2.53
C LEU A 8 -13.10 -3.23 -1.87
N THR A 9 -14.26 -3.00 -1.24
CA THR A 9 -15.08 -4.08 -0.65
C THR A 9 -15.47 -5.13 -1.69
N LYS A 10 -15.92 -4.73 -2.88
CA LYS A 10 -16.26 -5.67 -3.97
C LYS A 10 -15.07 -6.51 -4.45
N LEU A 11 -13.84 -5.97 -4.32
CA LEU A 11 -12.61 -6.68 -4.64
C LEU A 11 -12.06 -7.51 -3.46
N GLY A 12 -12.76 -7.54 -2.33
CA GLY A 12 -12.29 -8.21 -1.11
C GLY A 12 -11.06 -7.55 -0.48
N ILE A 13 -10.84 -6.26 -0.75
CA ILE A 13 -9.69 -5.52 -0.25
C ILE A 13 -10.11 -4.68 0.95
N GLN A 14 -9.45 -4.88 2.08
CA GLN A 14 -9.49 -3.98 3.22
C GLN A 14 -8.20 -3.16 3.24
N LEU A 15 -8.32 -1.86 3.48
CA LEU A 15 -7.14 -1.02 3.67
C LEU A 15 -6.59 -1.29 5.08
N PRO A 16 -5.30 -1.60 5.21
CA PRO A 16 -4.69 -1.77 6.52
C PRO A 16 -4.61 -0.43 7.25
N GLU A 17 -4.42 -0.50 8.56
CA GLU A 17 -3.95 0.64 9.31
C GLU A 17 -2.53 1.01 8.84
N VAL A 18 -2.25 2.30 8.74
CA VAL A 18 -0.95 2.77 8.25
C VAL A 18 0.05 2.68 9.41
N PRO A 19 1.17 1.95 9.26
CA PRO A 19 2.14 1.79 10.33
C PRO A 19 2.79 3.12 10.69
N GLU A 20 3.23 3.23 11.95
CA GLU A 20 4.05 4.36 12.37
C GLU A 20 5.32 4.46 11.50
N PRO A 21 5.68 5.66 11.02
CA PRO A 21 6.90 5.87 10.26
C PRO A 21 8.14 5.41 11.02
N VAL A 22 9.02 4.65 10.35
CA VAL A 22 10.27 4.14 10.96
C VAL A 22 11.35 5.21 11.12
N ALA A 23 11.10 6.43 10.64
CA ALA A 23 12.00 7.58 10.66
C ALA A 23 11.19 8.89 10.54
N ASN A 24 11.87 10.03 10.41
CA ASN A 24 11.25 11.35 10.31
C ASN A 24 10.62 11.60 8.94
N TYR A 25 9.49 10.96 8.64
CA TYR A 25 8.66 11.20 7.47
C TYR A 25 7.17 10.97 7.80
N ILE A 26 6.29 11.37 6.88
CA ILE A 26 4.84 11.14 6.98
C ILE A 26 4.36 10.22 5.85
N PRO A 27 3.28 9.47 6.04
CA PRO A 27 2.82 8.49 5.04
C PRO A 27 2.40 9.11 3.70
N ALA A 28 1.77 10.29 3.74
CA ALA A 28 1.39 11.06 2.57
C ALA A 28 1.37 12.57 2.86
N LYS A 29 1.65 13.38 1.83
CA LYS A 29 1.56 14.85 1.89
C LYS A 29 0.84 15.39 0.66
N ARG A 30 -0.09 16.32 0.88
CA ARG A 30 -0.71 17.10 -0.18
C ARG A 30 0.02 18.42 -0.42
N THR A 31 0.23 18.77 -1.68
CA THR A 31 0.65 20.10 -2.14
C THR A 31 -0.21 20.50 -3.33
N GLY A 32 -1.06 21.51 -3.15
CA GLY A 32 -2.10 21.88 -4.12
C GLY A 32 -3.00 20.69 -4.49
N ASN A 33 -2.96 20.29 -5.76
CA ASN A 33 -3.72 19.18 -6.33
C ASN A 33 -2.92 17.87 -6.43
N LEU A 34 -1.69 17.81 -5.90
CA LEU A 34 -0.85 16.62 -5.90
C LEU A 34 -0.79 15.99 -4.51
N ILE A 35 -0.81 14.65 -4.47
CA ILE A 35 -0.53 13.87 -3.26
C ILE A 35 0.73 13.05 -3.51
N TYR A 36 1.73 13.26 -2.65
CA TYR A 36 2.97 12.48 -2.62
C TYR A 36 2.83 11.43 -1.53
N VAL A 37 3.11 10.18 -1.88
CA VAL A 37 3.00 9.02 -0.98
C VAL A 37 4.39 8.49 -0.69
N ALA A 38 4.70 8.25 0.59
CA ALA A 38 5.95 7.62 0.98
C ALA A 38 6.02 6.17 0.45
N GLY A 39 7.24 5.65 0.27
CA GLY A 39 7.45 4.30 -0.25
C GLY A 39 6.69 3.24 0.55
N GLN A 40 5.96 2.38 -0.15
CA GLN A 40 5.18 1.29 0.44
C GLN A 40 5.83 -0.05 0.13
N ILE A 41 5.89 -0.90 1.14
CA ILE A 41 6.49 -2.24 1.07
C ILE A 41 5.40 -3.33 1.23
N PRO A 42 5.61 -4.53 0.67
CA PRO A 42 4.59 -5.57 0.63
C PRO A 42 4.52 -6.35 1.95
N VAL A 43 3.89 -5.76 2.96
CA VAL A 43 3.69 -6.39 4.27
C VAL A 43 2.34 -7.09 4.30
N GLU A 44 2.34 -8.33 4.77
CA GLU A 44 1.13 -9.09 5.08
C GLU A 44 1.32 -9.81 6.41
N ASN A 45 0.40 -9.61 7.35
CA ASN A 45 0.47 -10.21 8.70
C ASN A 45 1.82 -9.97 9.41
N GLY A 46 2.38 -8.76 9.26
CA GLY A 46 3.68 -8.39 9.83
C GLY A 46 4.89 -8.97 9.09
N ILE A 47 4.70 -9.75 8.03
CA ILE A 47 5.78 -10.37 7.26
C ILE A 47 5.96 -9.64 5.93
N ILE A 48 7.18 -9.20 5.67
CA ILE A 48 7.55 -8.56 4.40
C ILE A 48 7.77 -9.66 3.34
N LYS A 49 7.07 -9.57 2.22
CA LYS A 49 7.35 -10.40 1.03
C LYS A 49 8.60 -9.86 0.33
N LYS A 50 9.73 -10.52 0.52
CA LYS A 50 11.06 -10.08 0.02
C LYS A 50 11.65 -11.05 -0.98
N GLY A 51 12.37 -10.54 -1.97
CA GLY A 51 13.08 -11.34 -2.97
C GLY A 51 13.22 -10.63 -4.31
N LYS A 52 14.03 -11.20 -5.21
CA LYS A 52 14.21 -10.73 -6.59
C LYS A 52 13.30 -11.51 -7.54
N LEU A 53 12.52 -10.80 -8.36
CA LEU A 53 11.70 -11.39 -9.43
C LEU A 53 12.57 -12.23 -10.38
N GLY A 54 12.12 -13.45 -10.68
CA GLY A 54 12.80 -14.39 -11.56
C GLY A 54 13.96 -15.14 -10.90
N LYS A 55 14.27 -14.86 -9.63
CA LYS A 55 15.25 -15.60 -8.82
C LYS A 55 14.60 -16.17 -7.57
N ASP A 56 14.09 -15.31 -6.70
CA ASP A 56 13.52 -15.68 -5.41
C ASP A 56 11.98 -15.66 -5.44
N LEU A 57 11.39 -14.86 -6.35
CA LEU A 57 9.94 -14.72 -6.54
C LEU A 57 9.55 -15.04 -7.98
N SER A 58 8.46 -15.79 -8.13
CA SER A 58 7.75 -15.92 -9.40
C SER A 58 7.07 -14.61 -9.81
N LEU A 59 6.58 -14.55 -11.05
CA LEU A 59 5.80 -13.42 -11.54
C LEU A 59 4.52 -13.22 -10.71
N GLU A 60 3.83 -14.30 -10.37
CA GLU A 60 2.57 -14.23 -9.61
C GLU A 60 2.80 -13.76 -8.17
N GLU A 61 3.85 -14.25 -7.50
CA GLU A 61 4.23 -13.75 -6.17
C GLU A 61 4.63 -12.27 -6.21
N SER A 62 5.33 -11.84 -7.26
CA SER A 62 5.72 -10.44 -7.43
C SER A 62 4.51 -9.53 -7.71
N LYS A 63 3.53 -10.00 -8.50
CA LYS A 63 2.25 -9.31 -8.69
C LYS A 63 1.50 -9.18 -7.37
N TYR A 64 1.47 -10.26 -6.58
CA TYR A 64 0.84 -10.24 -5.27
C TYR A 64 1.51 -9.24 -4.33
N ALA A 65 2.84 -9.27 -4.21
CA ALA A 65 3.60 -8.30 -3.44
C ALA A 65 3.32 -6.87 -3.90
N THR A 66 3.33 -6.61 -5.21
CA THR A 66 3.03 -5.28 -5.77
C THR A 66 1.61 -4.83 -5.43
N LYS A 67 0.63 -5.74 -5.43
CA LYS A 67 -0.74 -5.46 -4.99
C LYS A 67 -0.77 -4.98 -3.54
N LEU A 68 -0.01 -5.60 -2.64
CA LEU A 68 0.10 -5.17 -1.25
C LEU A 68 0.68 -3.75 -1.14
N CYS A 69 1.74 -3.42 -1.92
CA CYS A 69 2.28 -2.06 -1.96
C CYS A 69 1.23 -1.03 -2.41
N ALA A 70 0.46 -1.35 -3.47
CA ALA A 70 -0.59 -0.47 -3.97
C ALA A 70 -1.71 -0.25 -2.93
N ILE A 71 -2.08 -1.29 -2.18
CA ILE A 71 -3.03 -1.20 -1.07
C ILE A 71 -2.47 -0.27 0.03
N GLY A 72 -1.19 -0.41 0.37
CA GLY A 72 -0.51 0.51 1.30
C GLY A 72 -0.56 1.97 0.82
N CYS A 73 -0.39 2.21 -0.49
CA CYS A 73 -0.48 3.56 -1.05
C CYS A 73 -1.89 4.15 -0.85
N LEU A 74 -2.93 3.35 -1.08
CA LEU A 74 -4.32 3.78 -0.87
C LEU A 74 -4.62 4.05 0.61
N ALA A 75 -4.08 3.24 1.52
CA ALA A 75 -4.20 3.46 2.96
C ALA A 75 -3.53 4.78 3.36
N ALA A 76 -2.31 5.05 2.88
CA ALA A 76 -1.60 6.30 3.13
C ALA A 76 -2.36 7.52 2.57
N ILE A 77 -2.91 7.44 1.35
CA ILE A 77 -3.74 8.52 0.78
C ILE A 77 -4.98 8.79 1.63
N LYS A 78 -5.63 7.75 2.16
CA LYS A 78 -6.82 7.88 3.02
C LYS A 78 -6.55 8.66 4.32
N THR A 79 -5.30 8.73 4.79
CA THR A 79 -4.96 9.49 6.00
C THR A 79 -5.10 11.02 5.85
N ILE A 80 -5.22 11.52 4.61
CA ILE A 80 -5.25 12.96 4.31
C ILE A 80 -6.43 13.36 3.39
N CYS A 81 -7.41 12.47 3.22
CA CYS A 81 -8.56 12.63 2.32
C CYS A 81 -9.89 12.40 3.04
#